data_AF-A0A4Y8C6B6-F1
#
_entry.id   AF-A0A4Y8C6B6-F1
#
_cell.length_a   1.000
_cell.length_b   1.000
_cell.length_c   1.000
_cell.angle_alpha   90.00
_cell.angle_beta   90.00
_cell.angle_gamma   90.00
#
_symmetry.space_group_name_H-M   'P 1'
#
loop_
_entity.id
_entity.type
_entity.pdbx_description
1 polymer ?
#
loop_
_entity_poly.entity_id
_entity_poly.type
_entity_poly.pdbx_seq_one_letter_code
_entity_poly.pdbx_strand_id
1 'polypeptide(L)' 'IKNDEVYVDIGKKSEGILALSEIQDDNSKLLFNIGDSIKVAVMGSRGGRSLLSHEKALRKEKVIEFIKNYQENQDDIFTV' A
#
# COMPACT_ATOMS: atom_id res chain seq x y z
N ILE A 1 -9.45 -10.10 -23.87
CA ILE A 1 -8.43 -10.21 -22.81
C ILE A 1 -8.67 -9.05 -21.86
N LYS A 2 -9.37 -9.31 -20.75
CA LYS A 2 -9.51 -8.40 -19.61
C LYS A 2 -8.81 -9.13 -18.49
N ASN A 3 -7.75 -8.58 -17.91
CA ASN A 3 -7.28 -8.87 -16.55
C ASN A 3 -6.08 -7.95 -16.31
N ASP A 4 -6.37 -6.69 -16.02
CA ASP A 4 -5.39 -5.69 -15.55
C ASP A 4 -5.10 -5.93 -14.06
N GLU A 5 -4.72 -7.16 -13.73
CA GLU A 5 -4.52 -7.64 -12.36
C GLU A 5 -3.12 -8.24 -12.24
N VAL A 6 -2.41 -7.83 -11.19
CA VAL A 6 -1.09 -8.31 -10.82
C VAL A 6 -1.19 -9.12 -9.54
N TYR A 7 -0.52 -10.26 -9.53
CA TYR A 7 -0.45 -11.14 -8.37
C TYR A 7 0.82 -10.84 -7.60
N VAL A 8 0.66 -10.58 -6.30
CA VAL A 8 1.76 -10.26 -5.40
C VAL A 8 1.73 -11.25 -4.25
N ASP A 9 2.86 -11.90 -3.99
CA ASP A 9 3.01 -12.71 -2.80
C ASP A 9 3.12 -11.80 -1.56
N ILE A 10 2.26 -12.06 -0.58
CA ILE A 10 2.17 -11.31 0.68
C ILE A 10 2.69 -12.14 1.87
N GLY A 11 3.38 -13.26 1.60
CA GLY A 11 3.93 -14.15 2.63
C GLY A 11 2.86 -14.93 3.42
N LYS A 12 1.65 -15.04 2.85
CA LYS A 12 0.54 -15.84 3.40
C LYS A 12 0.24 -17.01 2.47
N LYS A 13 -0.70 -17.87 2.88
CA LYS A 13 -1.20 -18.99 2.03
C LYS A 13 -1.91 -18.55 0.73
N SER A 14 -2.08 -17.26 0.51
CA SER A 14 -2.83 -16.71 -0.63
C SER A 14 -2.10 -15.52 -1.22
N GLU A 15 -1.98 -15.50 -2.54
CA GLU A 15 -1.55 -14.32 -3.29
C GLU A 15 -2.59 -13.19 -3.15
N GLY A 16 -2.10 -11.97 -3.16
CA GLY A 16 -2.94 -10.79 -3.26
C GLY A 16 -3.10 -10.35 -4.71
N ILE A 17 -4.29 -9.85 -5.04
CA ILE A 17 -4.56 -9.20 -6.31
C ILE A 17 -4.38 -7.69 -6.12
N LEU A 18 -3.59 -7.10 -7.01
CA LEU A 18 -3.38 -5.67 -7.16
C LEU A 18 -3.83 -5.24 -8.56
N ALA A 19 -4.50 -4.10 -8.69
CA ALA A 19 -4.84 -3.57 -10.01
C ALA A 19 -3.60 -3.00 -10.70
N LEU A 20 -3.42 -3.29 -11.99
CA LEU A 20 -2.28 -2.83 -12.79
C LEU A 20 -2.26 -1.29 -12.89
N SER A 21 -3.42 -0.66 -12.81
CA SER A 21 -3.57 0.81 -12.73
C SER A 21 -2.92 1.43 -11.48
N GLU A 22 -2.68 0.67 -10.41
CA GLU A 22 -2.04 1.20 -9.20
C GLU A 22 -0.50 1.20 -9.27
N ILE A 23 0.06 0.49 -10.25
CA ILE A 23 1.50 0.37 -10.49
C ILE A 23 1.91 0.99 -11.82
N GLN A 24 0.96 1.58 -12.54
CA GLN A 24 1.21 2.39 -13.72
C GLN A 24 1.28 3.85 -13.33
N ASP A 25 2.24 4.54 -13.94
CA ASP A 25 2.34 5.99 -13.89
C ASP A 25 1.34 6.64 -14.88
N ASP A 26 1.19 7.97 -14.83
CA ASP A 26 0.31 8.75 -15.72
C ASP A 26 0.61 8.50 -17.22
N ASN A 27 1.84 8.10 -17.54
CA ASN A 27 2.30 7.73 -18.88
C ASN A 27 2.08 6.24 -19.22
N SER A 28 1.24 5.52 -18.48
CA SER A 28 1.00 4.07 -18.63
C SER A 28 2.25 3.20 -18.51
N LYS A 29 3.31 3.74 -17.91
CA LYS A 29 4.57 3.02 -17.69
C LYS A 29 4.50 2.28 -16.36
N LEU A 30 4.84 1.00 -16.36
CA LEU A 30 4.99 0.23 -15.13
C LEU A 30 6.14 0.80 -14.30
N LEU A 31 5.83 1.15 -13.04
CA LEU A 31 6.79 1.66 -12.07
C LEU A 31 7.66 0.55 -11.48
N PHE A 32 7.19 -0.70 -11.55
CA PHE A 32 7.81 -1.86 -10.94
C PHE A 32 7.92 -3.01 -11.94
N ASN A 33 8.98 -3.80 -11.80
CA ASN A 33 9.21 -5.00 -12.59
C ASN A 33 8.88 -6.26 -11.78
N ILE A 34 8.78 -7.39 -12.48
CA ILE A 34 8.61 -8.70 -11.84
C ILE A 34 9.84 -8.99 -10.97
N GLY A 35 9.62 -9.19 -9.67
CA GLY A 35 10.68 -9.43 -8.68
C GLY A 35 10.98 -8.22 -7.78
N ASP A 36 10.45 -7.03 -8.09
CA ASP A 36 10.62 -5.88 -7.23
C ASP A 36 9.73 -6.00 -5.97
N SER A 37 10.29 -5.61 -4.84
CA SER A 37 9.54 -5.54 -3.57
C SER A 37 8.77 -4.25 -3.50
N ILE A 38 7.45 -4.35 -3.40
CA ILE A 38 6.54 -3.21 -3.32
C ILE A 38 5.78 -3.19 -2.00
N LYS A 39 5.53 -1.99 -1.48
CA LYS A 39 4.72 -1.82 -0.27
C LYS A 39 3.25 -1.82 -0.63
N VAL A 40 2.50 -2.79 -0.11
CA VAL A 40 1.07 -2.94 -0.39
C VAL A 40 0.27 -2.95 0.90
N ALA A 41 -0.90 -2.33 0.87
CA ALA A 41 -1.86 -2.37 1.96
C ALA A 41 -2.91 -3.42 1.66
N VAL A 42 -3.10 -4.35 2.59
CA VAL A 42 -4.22 -5.31 2.54
C VAL A 42 -5.50 -4.57 2.89
N MET A 43 -6.44 -4.50 1.93
CA MET A 43 -7.76 -3.89 2.13
C MET A 43 -8.78 -4.90 2.68
N GLY A 44 -8.61 -6.17 2.36
CA GLY A 44 -9.53 -7.23 2.74
C GLY A 44 -9.27 -8.49 1.93
N SER A 45 -10.24 -9.40 1.91
CA SER A 45 -10.21 -10.59 1.06
C SER A 45 -11.55 -10.77 0.35
N ARG A 46 -11.51 -11.14 -0.93
CA ARG A 46 -12.68 -11.51 -1.72
C ARG A 46 -12.42 -12.85 -2.40
N GLY A 47 -13.29 -13.83 -2.17
CA GLY A 47 -13.17 -15.15 -2.80
C GLY A 47 -11.86 -15.88 -2.48
N GLY A 48 -11.31 -15.69 -1.28
CA GLY A 48 -10.06 -16.35 -0.86
C GLY A 48 -8.77 -15.68 -1.34
N ARG A 49 -8.85 -14.57 -2.07
CA ARG A 49 -7.70 -13.75 -2.48
C ARG A 49 -7.68 -12.45 -1.70
N SER A 50 -6.49 -11.97 -1.35
CA SER A 50 -6.35 -10.69 -0.65
C SER A 50 -6.46 -9.55 -1.65
N LEU A 51 -7.26 -8.52 -1.36
CA LEU A 51 -7.27 -7.29 -2.14
C LEU A 51 -6.16 -6.38 -1.62
N LEU A 52 -5.25 -6.03 -2.52
CA LEU A 52 -4.12 -5.16 -2.24
C LEU A 52 -4.35 -3.79 -2.87
N SER A 53 -3.75 -2.76 -2.26
CA SER A 53 -3.63 -1.44 -2.86
C SER A 53 -2.30 -0.78 -2.47
N HIS A 54 -1.60 -0.26 -3.47
CA HIS A 54 -0.35 0.47 -3.35
C HIS A 54 -0.60 1.93 -2.92
N GLU A 55 -1.58 2.62 -3.52
CA GLU A 55 -1.90 4.01 -3.17
C GLU A 55 -2.31 4.12 -1.68
N LYS A 56 -3.09 3.16 -1.19
CA LYS A 56 -3.49 3.12 0.22
C LYS A 56 -2.33 2.81 1.15
N ALA A 57 -1.33 2.06 0.71
CA ALA A 57 -0.11 1.84 1.49
C ALA A 57 0.60 3.18 1.72
N LEU A 58 0.81 3.95 0.65
CA LEU A 58 1.43 5.28 0.73
C LEU A 58 0.63 6.25 1.60
N ARG A 59 -0.70 6.27 1.49
CA ARG A 59 -1.55 7.08 2.38
C ARG A 59 -1.38 6.69 3.85
N LYS A 60 -1.40 5.39 4.16
CA LYS A 60 -1.22 4.92 5.54
C LYS A 60 0.15 5.32 6.09
N GLU A 61 1.21 5.19 5.30
CA GLU A 61 2.55 5.64 5.72
C GLU A 61 2.57 7.14 6.05
N LYS A 62 2.05 7.99 5.16
CA LYS A 62 1.97 9.43 5.40
C LYS A 62 1.17 9.79 6.65
N VAL A 63 0.06 9.08 6.91
CA VAL A 63 -0.77 9.30 8.11
C VAL A 63 -0.02 8.89 9.37
N ILE A 64 0.66 7.74 9.36
CA ILE A 64 1.48 7.28 10.49
C ILE A 64 2.61 8.26 10.77
N GLU A 65 3.29 8.73 9.72
CA GLU A 65 4.36 9.73 9.82
C GLU A 65 3.84 11.06 10.38
N PHE A 66 2.67 11.53 9.91
CA PHE A 66 2.03 12.73 10.43
C PHE A 66 1.67 12.59 11.91
N ILE A 67 1.07 11.45 12.32
CA ILE A 67 0.72 11.20 13.73
C ILE A 67 1.99 11.16 14.59
N LYS A 68 3.04 10.49 14.12
CA LYS A 68 4.30 10.38 14.87
C LYS A 68 4.95 11.75 15.08
N ASN A 69 5.06 12.55 14.02
CA ASN A 69 5.59 13.91 14.11
C ASN A 69 4.71 14.80 15.01
N TYR A 70 3.38 14.60 15.00
CA TYR A 70 2.48 15.35 15.86
C TYR A 70 2.61 14.97 17.34
N GLN A 71 2.77 13.69 17.66
CA GLN A 71 2.99 13.23 19.04
C GLN A 71 4.35 13.67 19.60
N GLU A 72 5.39 13.75 18.78
CA GLU A 72 6.72 14.26 19.19
C GLU A 72 6.69 15.76 19.55
N ASN A 73 5.66 16.51 19.12
CA ASN A 73 5.46 17.92 19.46
C ASN A 73 4.51 18.13 20.66
N GLN A 74 4.08 17.07 21.36
CA GLN A 74 3.21 17.16 22.55
C GLN A 74 3.96 17.01 23.90
N ASP A 75 5.30 17.02 23.90
CA ASP A 75 6.08 17.03 25.14
C ASP A 75 6.24 18.44 25.77
N ASP A 76 5.76 19.50 25.12
CA ASP A 76 5.61 20.83 25.74
C ASP A 76 4.29 20.91 26.54
N ILE A 77 4.16 20.03 27.52
CA ILE A 77 3.10 20.15 28.54
C ILE A 77 3.51 21.30 29.46
N PHE A 78 2.89 22.45 29.23
CA PHE A 78 2.97 23.66 30.06
C PHE A 78 2.91 23.32 31.56
N THR A 79 4.02 23.54 32.27
CA THR A 79 4.03 23.64 33.72
C THR A 79 3.33 24.95 34.12
N VAL A 80 2.18 24.85 34.76
CA VAL A 80 1.51 25.95 35.49
C VAL A 80 1.85 25.85 36.97
#